data_AF-A0A2E7CUW5-F1
#
_entry.id   AF-A0A2E7CUW5-F1
#
_cell.length_a   1.000
_cell.length_b   1.000
_cell.length_c   1.000
_cell.angle_alpha   90.00
_cell.angle_beta   90.00
_cell.angle_gamma   90.00
#
_symmetry.space_group_name_H-M   'P 1'
#
loop_
_entity.id
_entity.type
_entity.pdbx_description
1 polymer ?
#
loop_
_entity_poly.entity_id
_entity_poly.type
_entity_poly.pdbx_seq_one_letter_code
_entity_poly.pdbx_strand_id
1 'polypeptide(L)'
;MKNFYVTYSTLFLFILGLVFGFSSCTKHPDSPGYEYSDDMTRSQAIEAYVDYGLVADKTIDSLKTKISARTPPIGTISFKEDKTLAEVHMPFNYSPTDSGRTRAGNEYAIPTYYTNNESIVNEGKRLYGIFCSHCHAKDGKGNGPVNDVTKGVIACPDLTDTTTEIKSSGAIFHVITHGKGIMGPHASQLNKDERWKLVEYIRTDLKKLPIENPINNNHIDAQQSVDNNTVSMPNNENINTN
;
A
#
# COMPACT_ATOMS: atom_id res chain seq x y z
N MET A 1 -61.11 -52.47 16.86
CA MET A 1 -60.60 -51.17 17.40
C MET A 1 -59.08 -51.04 17.35
N LYS A 2 -58.28 -52.10 17.61
CA LYS A 2 -56.79 -52.02 17.57
C LYS A 2 -56.20 -51.66 16.19
N ASN A 3 -56.75 -52.18 15.09
CA ASN A 3 -56.22 -51.92 13.74
C ASN A 3 -56.39 -50.46 13.30
N PHE A 4 -57.48 -49.81 13.67
CA PHE A 4 -57.70 -48.38 13.40
C PHE A 4 -56.65 -47.52 14.11
N TYR A 5 -56.32 -47.83 15.36
CA TYR A 5 -55.33 -47.09 16.16
C TYR A 5 -53.90 -47.22 15.59
N VAL A 6 -53.56 -48.40 15.05
CA VAL A 6 -52.26 -48.64 14.40
C VAL A 6 -52.16 -47.86 13.08
N THR A 7 -53.20 -47.82 12.26
CA THR A 7 -53.21 -47.01 11.02
C THR A 7 -53.16 -45.50 11.26
N TYR A 8 -53.83 -45.00 12.31
CA TYR A 8 -53.73 -43.57 12.65
C TYR A 8 -52.35 -43.20 13.23
N SER A 9 -51.74 -44.11 14.00
CA SER A 9 -50.39 -43.91 14.55
C SER A 9 -49.32 -43.89 13.45
N THR A 10 -49.38 -44.79 12.46
CA THR A 10 -48.43 -44.79 11.34
C THR A 10 -48.63 -43.59 10.42
N LEU A 11 -49.87 -43.16 10.19
CA LEU A 11 -50.17 -41.93 9.43
C LEU A 11 -49.65 -40.68 10.15
N PHE A 12 -49.81 -40.60 11.48
CA PHE A 12 -49.30 -39.48 12.28
C PHE A 12 -47.77 -39.39 12.22
N LEU A 13 -47.06 -40.50 12.34
CA LEU A 13 -45.59 -40.53 12.22
C LEU A 13 -45.12 -40.15 10.81
N PHE A 14 -45.86 -40.55 9.77
CA PHE A 14 -45.56 -40.15 8.40
C PHE A 14 -45.74 -38.64 8.19
N ILE A 15 -46.84 -38.08 8.68
CA ILE A 15 -47.11 -36.63 8.63
C ILE A 15 -46.06 -35.85 9.44
N LEU A 16 -45.69 -36.34 10.62
CA LEU A 16 -44.67 -35.73 11.47
C LEU A 16 -43.30 -35.71 10.77
N GLY A 17 -42.92 -36.84 10.15
CA GLY A 17 -41.70 -36.92 9.34
C GLY A 17 -41.71 -35.96 8.15
N LEU A 18 -42.87 -35.78 7.51
CA LEU A 18 -43.07 -34.80 6.43
C LEU A 18 -42.83 -33.37 6.93
N VAL A 19 -43.42 -32.99 8.07
CA VAL A 19 -43.28 -31.65 8.67
C VAL A 19 -41.83 -31.34 9.05
N PHE A 20 -41.09 -32.32 9.61
CA PHE A 20 -39.67 -32.15 9.89
C PHE A 20 -38.82 -32.06 8.61
N GLY A 21 -39.17 -32.80 7.55
CA GLY A 21 -38.50 -32.71 6.25
C GLY A 21 -38.63 -31.33 5.58
N PHE A 22 -39.82 -30.72 5.64
CA PHE A 22 -40.05 -29.38 5.07
C PHE A 22 -39.41 -28.23 5.87
N SER A 23 -39.09 -28.46 7.16
CA SER A 23 -38.43 -27.45 8.01
C SER A 23 -36.91 -27.43 7.88
N SER A 24 -36.30 -28.40 7.16
CA SER A 24 -34.85 -28.51 7.00
C SER A 24 -34.28 -27.64 5.87
N CYS A 25 -35.12 -27.02 5.05
CA CYS A 25 -34.69 -26.11 3.98
C CYS A 25 -34.73 -24.65 4.45
N THR A 26 -33.94 -24.30 5.47
CA THR A 26 -33.73 -22.89 5.85
C THR A 26 -32.41 -22.41 5.28
N LYS A 27 -32.45 -21.28 4.55
CA LYS A 27 -31.25 -20.64 4.00
C LYS A 27 -30.50 -19.93 5.13
N HIS A 28 -29.19 -20.16 5.24
CA HIS A 28 -28.35 -19.41 6.19
C HIS A 28 -28.32 -17.92 5.78
N PRO A 29 -28.46 -16.95 6.70
CA PRO A 29 -28.42 -15.52 6.38
C PRO A 29 -27.18 -15.10 5.59
N ASP A 30 -26.04 -15.75 5.87
CA ASP A 30 -24.75 -15.47 5.21
C ASP A 30 -24.52 -16.25 3.91
N SER A 31 -25.53 -16.95 3.37
CA SER A 31 -25.35 -17.64 2.09
C SER A 31 -25.54 -16.67 0.91
N PRO A 32 -24.68 -16.75 -0.13
CA PRO A 32 -24.62 -15.78 -1.24
C PRO A 32 -25.93 -15.69 -2.04
N GLY A 33 -26.84 -16.65 -1.88
CA GLY A 33 -28.12 -16.69 -2.56
C GLY A 33 -28.15 -17.68 -3.70
N TYR A 34 -29.28 -17.70 -4.40
CA TYR A 34 -29.42 -18.48 -5.62
C TYR A 34 -29.04 -17.60 -6.79
N GLU A 35 -28.15 -18.10 -7.63
CA GLU A 35 -27.80 -17.47 -8.90
C GLU A 35 -28.57 -18.22 -10.00
N TYR A 36 -29.23 -17.48 -10.89
CA TYR A 36 -29.87 -18.03 -12.07
C TYR A 36 -29.04 -17.64 -13.30
N SER A 37 -28.65 -18.64 -14.08
CA SER A 37 -27.78 -18.50 -15.26
C SER A 37 -26.41 -17.88 -14.96
N ASP A 38 -25.51 -18.68 -14.36
CA ASP A 38 -24.10 -18.32 -14.08
C ASP A 38 -23.20 -18.33 -15.34
N ASP A 39 -23.77 -18.04 -16.51
CA ASP A 39 -22.99 -17.92 -17.74
C ASP A 39 -22.43 -16.49 -17.78
N MET A 40 -21.12 -16.36 -17.52
CA MET A 40 -20.36 -15.10 -17.47
C MET A 40 -20.41 -14.27 -16.17
N THR A 41 -20.92 -14.79 -15.04
CA THR A 41 -20.82 -14.01 -13.77
C THR A 41 -19.42 -14.06 -13.15
N ARG A 42 -18.64 -15.10 -13.46
CA ARG A 42 -17.24 -15.24 -13.10
C ARG A 42 -16.38 -14.99 -14.32
N SER A 43 -15.38 -14.12 -14.22
CA SER A 43 -14.50 -13.87 -15.34
C SER A 43 -13.63 -15.11 -15.61
N GLN A 44 -13.56 -15.53 -16.87
CA GLN A 44 -12.60 -16.54 -17.31
C GLN A 44 -11.16 -16.01 -17.22
N ALA A 45 -10.97 -14.69 -17.35
CA ALA A 45 -9.70 -14.03 -17.13
C ALA A 45 -9.35 -13.98 -15.63
N ILE A 46 -8.07 -14.13 -15.31
CA ILE A 46 -7.58 -14.01 -13.92
C ILE A 46 -7.54 -12.53 -13.54
N GLU A 47 -8.37 -12.15 -12.56
CA GLU A 47 -8.35 -10.80 -11.99
C GLU A 47 -7.31 -10.69 -10.85
N ALA A 48 -6.97 -9.45 -10.46
CA ALA A 48 -5.87 -9.17 -9.54
C ALA A 48 -6.08 -9.67 -8.10
N TYR A 49 -7.32 -9.77 -7.64
CA TYR A 49 -7.67 -10.15 -6.26
C TYR A 49 -8.83 -11.16 -6.20
N VAL A 50 -8.87 -12.09 -7.15
CA VAL A 50 -9.92 -13.12 -7.24
C VAL A 50 -9.49 -14.45 -6.62
N ASP A 51 -10.45 -15.14 -6.01
CA ASP A 51 -10.26 -16.35 -5.20
C ASP A 51 -11.17 -17.53 -5.61
N TYR A 52 -11.94 -17.46 -6.70
CA TYR A 52 -12.82 -18.57 -7.09
C TYR A 52 -12.10 -19.71 -7.85
N GLY A 53 -10.84 -19.53 -8.23
CA GLY A 53 -9.99 -20.60 -8.79
C GLY A 53 -10.44 -21.15 -10.14
N LEU A 54 -11.27 -20.42 -10.89
CA LEU A 54 -11.78 -20.82 -12.21
C LEU A 54 -10.75 -20.47 -13.29
N VAL A 55 -10.31 -21.48 -14.04
CA VAL A 55 -9.40 -21.32 -15.18
C VAL A 55 -9.93 -22.18 -16.33
N ALA A 56 -10.32 -21.54 -17.44
CA ALA A 56 -10.86 -22.22 -18.63
C ALA A 56 -11.95 -23.25 -18.28
N ASP A 57 -13.00 -22.78 -17.60
CA ASP A 57 -14.20 -23.54 -17.17
C ASP A 57 -13.92 -24.68 -16.18
N LYS A 58 -12.72 -24.72 -15.61
CA LYS A 58 -12.35 -25.67 -14.55
C LYS A 58 -12.06 -24.95 -13.25
N THR A 59 -12.77 -25.34 -12.20
CA THR A 59 -12.50 -24.88 -10.85
C THR A 59 -11.34 -25.69 -10.27
N ILE A 60 -10.28 -25.00 -9.86
CA ILE A 60 -9.09 -25.58 -9.24
C ILE A 60 -9.02 -25.07 -7.80
N ASP A 61 -9.37 -25.92 -6.83
CA ASP A 61 -9.45 -25.52 -5.42
C ASP A 61 -8.13 -24.99 -4.85
N SER A 62 -6.98 -25.49 -5.33
CA SER A 62 -5.67 -25.01 -4.88
C SER A 62 -5.35 -23.58 -5.31
N LEU A 63 -6.08 -23.03 -6.28
CA LEU A 63 -5.92 -21.64 -6.71
C LEU A 63 -6.81 -20.68 -5.92
N LYS A 64 -7.82 -21.18 -5.20
CA LYS A 64 -8.75 -20.33 -4.45
C LYS A 64 -8.07 -19.53 -3.35
N THR A 65 -7.03 -20.10 -2.74
CA THR A 65 -6.26 -19.45 -1.67
C THR A 65 -4.98 -18.79 -2.18
N LYS A 66 -4.76 -18.76 -3.50
CA LYS A 66 -3.52 -18.29 -4.10
C LYS A 66 -3.72 -16.91 -4.72
N ILE A 67 -2.98 -15.93 -4.20
CA ILE A 67 -2.95 -14.57 -4.74
C ILE A 67 -2.49 -14.61 -6.21
N SER A 68 -3.30 -14.03 -7.09
CA SER A 68 -3.01 -13.91 -8.53
C SER A 68 -2.00 -12.78 -8.82
N ALA A 69 -2.05 -11.68 -8.07
CA ALA A 69 -1.07 -10.61 -8.11
C ALA A 69 0.33 -11.10 -7.64
N ARG A 70 1.27 -11.23 -8.57
CA ARG A 70 2.64 -11.68 -8.29
C ARG A 70 3.57 -10.51 -8.00
N THR A 71 4.62 -10.77 -7.23
CA THR A 71 5.72 -9.82 -7.05
C THR A 71 6.53 -9.72 -8.35
N PRO A 72 6.85 -8.49 -8.82
CA PRO A 72 7.72 -8.32 -9.97
C PRO A 72 9.15 -8.76 -9.66
N PRO A 73 9.96 -9.12 -10.67
CA PRO A 73 11.38 -9.39 -10.48
C PRO A 73 12.11 -8.23 -9.81
N ILE A 74 13.13 -8.54 -9.01
CA ILE A 74 13.91 -7.53 -8.30
C ILE A 74 14.65 -6.64 -9.32
N GLY A 75 14.59 -5.32 -9.12
CA GLY A 75 15.28 -4.33 -9.96
C GLY A 75 14.50 -3.86 -11.18
N THR A 76 13.27 -4.34 -11.42
CA THR A 76 12.43 -3.82 -12.51
C THR A 76 12.02 -2.37 -12.25
N ILE A 77 12.13 -1.54 -13.28
CA ILE A 77 11.68 -0.14 -13.27
C ILE A 77 10.45 -0.04 -14.18
N SER A 78 9.36 0.53 -13.68
CA SER A 78 8.14 0.72 -14.47
C SER A 78 8.37 1.78 -15.55
N PHE A 79 7.99 1.49 -16.79
CA PHE A 79 8.00 2.48 -17.86
C PHE A 79 6.95 3.59 -17.62
N LYS A 80 7.31 4.82 -17.97
CA LYS A 80 6.44 6.00 -17.99
C LYS A 80 6.70 6.77 -19.28
N GLU A 81 5.62 7.16 -19.96
CA GLU A 81 5.70 7.94 -21.20
C GLU A 81 6.13 9.38 -20.94
N ASP A 82 5.57 10.01 -19.91
CA ASP A 82 5.99 11.33 -19.45
C ASP A 82 7.39 11.27 -18.82
N LYS A 83 8.33 12.02 -19.41
CA LYS A 83 9.72 12.11 -19.00
C LYS A 83 9.88 12.61 -17.56
N THR A 84 9.04 13.55 -17.14
CA THR A 84 9.08 14.13 -15.79
C THR A 84 8.67 13.10 -14.73
N LEU A 85 7.62 12.32 -15.02
CA LEU A 85 7.19 11.22 -14.18
C LEU A 85 8.17 10.05 -14.23
N ALA A 86 8.80 9.78 -15.37
CA ALA A 86 9.83 8.75 -15.48
C ALA A 86 10.99 8.98 -14.51
N GLU A 87 11.49 10.22 -14.41
CA GLU A 87 12.53 10.61 -13.47
C GLU A 87 12.10 10.37 -12.01
N VAL A 88 10.88 10.79 -11.66
CA VAL A 88 10.30 10.58 -10.33
C VAL A 88 10.17 9.10 -9.99
N HIS A 89 9.89 8.25 -10.98
CA HIS A 89 9.69 6.82 -10.78
C HIS A 89 11.00 6.04 -10.63
N MET A 90 12.17 6.64 -10.87
CA MET A 90 13.48 6.01 -10.69
C MET A 90 13.73 5.55 -9.24
N PRO A 91 14.47 4.45 -9.01
CA PRO A 91 14.69 3.88 -7.67
C PRO A 91 15.15 4.90 -6.62
N PHE A 92 14.53 4.85 -5.45
CA PHE A 92 14.90 5.69 -4.31
C PHE A 92 15.96 4.93 -3.49
N ASN A 93 17.23 5.23 -3.73
CA ASN A 93 18.38 4.45 -3.25
C ASN A 93 18.90 4.90 -1.87
N TYR A 94 18.00 5.10 -0.91
CA TYR A 94 18.35 5.43 0.48
C TYR A 94 17.83 4.34 1.42
N SER A 95 18.69 3.88 2.34
CA SER A 95 18.32 2.82 3.28
C SER A 95 17.27 3.31 4.29
N PRO A 96 16.43 2.42 4.86
CA PRO A 96 15.43 2.75 5.88
C PRO A 96 16.09 2.97 7.26
N THR A 97 17.12 3.81 7.31
CA THR A 97 17.89 4.15 8.51
C THR A 97 17.93 5.66 8.68
N ASP A 98 18.27 6.14 9.89
CA ASP A 98 18.38 7.57 10.15
C ASP A 98 19.55 8.23 9.36
N SER A 99 20.62 7.48 9.13
CA SER A 99 21.70 7.88 8.21
C SER A 99 21.18 8.02 6.78
N GLY A 100 20.38 7.06 6.31
CA GLY A 100 19.72 7.12 5.00
C GLY A 100 18.78 8.33 4.87
N ARG A 101 18.02 8.66 5.93
CA ARG A 101 17.16 9.85 5.99
C ARG A 101 17.97 11.14 5.89
N THR A 102 19.08 11.23 6.64
CA THR A 102 19.93 12.41 6.64
C THR A 102 20.60 12.62 5.29
N ARG A 103 21.09 11.54 4.67
CA ARG A 103 21.61 11.57 3.29
C ARG A 103 20.55 11.99 2.28
N ALA A 104 19.36 11.39 2.33
CA ALA A 104 18.24 11.80 1.48
C ALA A 104 17.91 13.28 1.70
N GLY A 105 17.95 13.75 2.94
CA GLY A 105 17.71 15.15 3.27
C GLY A 105 18.74 16.13 2.70
N ASN A 106 19.96 15.68 2.40
CA ASN A 106 21.04 16.52 1.85
C ASN A 106 21.18 16.38 0.33
N GLU A 107 20.94 15.18 -0.20
CA GLU A 107 21.22 14.82 -1.59
C GLU A 107 19.94 14.77 -2.46
N TYR A 108 18.77 14.49 -1.87
CA TYR A 108 17.52 14.25 -2.61
C TYR A 108 16.61 15.48 -2.56
N ALA A 109 16.81 16.37 -3.52
CA ALA A 109 16.01 17.58 -3.69
C ALA A 109 14.63 17.29 -4.30
N ILE A 110 13.67 18.17 -4.02
CA ILE A 110 12.36 18.16 -4.68
C ILE A 110 12.53 18.52 -6.18
N PRO A 111 11.95 17.76 -7.11
CA PRO A 111 11.96 18.13 -8.53
C PRO A 111 11.21 19.44 -8.78
N THR A 112 11.73 20.25 -9.72
CA THR A 112 11.16 21.56 -10.11
C THR A 112 9.67 21.52 -10.45
N TYR A 113 9.19 20.40 -10.99
CA TYR A 113 7.79 20.19 -11.36
C TYR A 113 6.80 20.35 -10.18
N TYR A 114 7.24 20.02 -8.96
CA TYR A 114 6.36 20.04 -7.78
C TYR A 114 6.36 21.38 -7.04
N THR A 115 7.29 22.28 -7.34
CA THR A 115 7.41 23.55 -6.61
C THR A 115 6.54 24.65 -7.26
N ASN A 116 6.09 25.61 -6.45
CA ASN A 116 5.34 26.80 -6.91
C ASN A 116 4.06 26.52 -7.70
N ASN A 117 3.43 25.36 -7.46
CA ASN A 117 2.22 24.97 -8.17
C ASN A 117 1.06 24.75 -7.18
N GLU A 118 0.08 25.63 -7.20
CA GLU A 118 -1.09 25.57 -6.31
C GLU A 118 -1.90 24.28 -6.49
N SER A 119 -2.01 23.76 -7.72
CA SER A 119 -2.71 22.49 -7.97
C SER A 119 -2.02 21.30 -7.29
N ILE A 120 -0.68 21.30 -7.25
CA ILE A 120 0.13 20.28 -6.57
C ILE A 120 -0.06 20.36 -5.06
N VAL A 121 -0.06 21.58 -4.51
CA VAL A 121 -0.29 21.81 -3.07
C VAL A 121 -1.71 21.38 -2.67
N ASN A 122 -2.72 21.73 -3.47
CA ASN A 122 -4.11 21.34 -3.23
C ASN A 122 -4.30 19.82 -3.27
N GLU A 123 -3.65 19.13 -4.20
CA GLU A 123 -3.66 17.68 -4.25
C GLU A 123 -2.90 17.05 -3.07
N GLY A 124 -1.75 17.62 -2.69
CA GLY A 124 -1.01 17.25 -1.48
C GLY A 124 -1.87 17.38 -0.22
N LYS A 125 -2.65 18.46 -0.10
CA LYS A 125 -3.60 18.67 0.99
C LYS A 125 -4.70 17.61 1.03
N ARG A 126 -5.25 17.23 -0.13
CA ARG A 126 -6.25 16.17 -0.25
C ARG A 126 -5.67 14.83 0.22
N LEU A 127 -4.49 14.47 -0.29
CA LEU A 127 -3.77 13.25 0.10
C LEU A 127 -3.43 13.24 1.59
N TYR A 128 -3.00 14.38 2.14
CA TYR A 128 -2.72 14.53 3.56
C TYR A 128 -3.96 14.26 4.42
N GLY A 129 -5.11 14.78 3.98
CA GLY A 129 -6.40 14.49 4.59
C GLY A 129 -6.70 12.98 4.71
N ILE A 130 -6.35 12.22 3.66
CA ILE A 130 -6.63 10.78 3.56
C ILE A 130 -5.63 9.95 4.37
N PHE A 131 -4.32 10.24 4.24
CA PHE A 131 -3.29 9.33 4.74
C PHE A 131 -2.58 9.80 6.01
N CYS A 132 -2.61 11.09 6.32
CA CYS A 132 -1.77 11.66 7.38
C CYS A 132 -2.59 12.27 8.53
N SER A 133 -3.74 12.89 8.22
CA SER A 133 -4.47 13.72 9.19
C SER A 133 -5.04 12.96 10.40
N HIS A 134 -5.24 11.65 10.26
CA HIS A 134 -5.71 10.77 11.34
C HIS A 134 -4.75 10.73 12.53
N CYS A 135 -3.45 10.89 12.27
CA CYS A 135 -2.40 10.89 13.29
C CYS A 135 -1.82 12.30 13.51
N HIS A 136 -1.55 13.04 12.43
CA HIS A 136 -0.91 14.35 12.51
C HIS A 136 -1.88 15.54 12.65
N ALA A 137 -3.19 15.29 12.72
CA ALA A 137 -4.26 16.29 12.66
C ALA A 137 -4.29 17.07 11.33
N LYS A 138 -5.40 17.77 11.06
CA LYS A 138 -5.56 18.56 9.83
C LYS A 138 -4.62 19.78 9.79
N ASP A 139 -4.31 20.34 10.95
CA ASP A 139 -3.40 21.49 11.10
C ASP A 139 -1.94 21.09 11.30
N GLY A 140 -1.62 19.79 11.30
CA GLY A 140 -0.26 19.30 11.37
C GLY A 140 0.32 19.17 12.77
N LYS A 141 -0.42 19.48 13.83
CA LYS A 141 0.13 19.58 15.20
C LYS A 141 0.32 18.26 15.95
N GLY A 142 0.06 17.12 15.32
CA GLY A 142 0.28 15.81 15.95
C GLY A 142 -0.81 15.36 16.93
N ASN A 143 -1.93 16.09 17.00
CA ASN A 143 -3.10 15.79 17.84
C ASN A 143 -4.26 15.21 17.02
N GLY A 144 -3.97 14.27 16.12
CA GLY A 144 -5.01 13.61 15.32
C GLY A 144 -5.90 12.68 16.15
N PRO A 145 -7.08 12.25 15.65
CA PRO A 145 -8.02 11.39 16.38
C PRO A 145 -7.43 10.08 16.91
N VAL A 146 -6.37 9.54 16.29
CA VAL A 146 -5.67 8.35 16.78
C VAL A 146 -5.01 8.60 18.13
N ASN A 147 -4.55 9.82 18.39
CA ASN A 147 -3.97 10.21 19.68
C ASN A 147 -5.00 10.07 20.81
N ASP A 148 -6.26 10.49 20.57
CA ASP A 148 -7.36 10.36 21.52
C ASP A 148 -7.67 8.90 21.86
N VAL A 149 -7.75 8.04 20.84
CA VAL A 149 -8.02 6.60 21.00
C VAL A 149 -6.90 5.89 21.75
N THR A 150 -5.65 6.27 21.47
CA THR A 150 -4.47 5.68 22.11
C THR A 150 -4.10 6.34 23.44
N LYS A 151 -4.90 7.31 23.90
CA LYS A 151 -4.68 8.07 25.14
C LYS A 151 -3.27 8.65 25.25
N GLY A 152 -2.72 9.17 24.16
CA GLY A 152 -1.37 9.76 24.16
C GLY A 152 -0.20 8.80 24.02
N VAL A 153 -0.43 7.48 23.90
CA VAL A 153 0.66 6.52 23.69
C VAL A 153 1.33 6.73 22.32
N ILE A 154 0.55 7.06 21.29
CA ILE A 154 1.07 7.45 19.98
C ILE A 154 1.20 8.97 19.96
N ALA A 155 2.40 9.47 20.27
CA ALA A 155 2.73 10.88 20.15
C ALA A 155 3.28 11.18 18.76
N CYS A 156 2.48 11.83 17.93
CA CYS A 156 2.92 12.32 16.62
C CYS A 156 3.63 13.67 16.78
N PRO A 157 4.73 13.91 16.05
CA PRO A 157 5.41 15.20 16.08
C PRO A 157 4.53 16.29 15.47
N ASP A 158 4.69 17.51 15.98
CA ASP A 158 4.16 18.72 15.36
C ASP A 158 4.92 18.99 14.05
N LEU A 159 4.22 18.83 12.95
CA LEU A 159 4.78 19.07 11.62
C LEU A 159 4.99 20.55 11.36
N THR A 160 4.29 21.46 12.05
CA THR A 160 4.47 22.91 11.88
C THR A 160 5.75 23.43 12.52
N ASP A 161 6.35 22.66 13.44
CA ASP A 161 7.62 23.01 14.08
C ASP A 161 8.79 22.94 13.10
N THR A 162 9.37 24.10 12.80
CA THR A 162 10.52 24.28 11.90
C THR A 162 11.86 24.01 12.57
N THR A 163 11.90 23.86 13.90
CA THR A 163 13.12 23.54 14.64
C THR A 163 13.50 22.06 14.54
N THR A 164 12.56 21.23 14.08
CA THR A 164 12.76 19.80 13.85
C THR A 164 13.82 19.52 12.78
N GLU A 165 14.55 18.41 12.94
CA GLU A 165 15.58 17.97 11.97
C GLU A 165 14.99 17.58 10.60
N ILE A 166 13.70 17.23 10.55
CA ILE A 166 13.02 16.79 9.33
C ILE A 166 12.35 18.00 8.68
N LYS A 167 13.15 18.75 7.92
CA LYS A 167 12.70 19.92 7.18
C LYS A 167 12.92 19.81 5.68
N SER A 168 14.03 19.19 5.24
CA SER A 168 14.36 19.08 3.82
C SER A 168 13.40 18.15 3.08
N SER A 169 13.17 18.43 1.79
CA SER A 169 12.21 17.69 0.99
C SER A 169 12.53 16.20 0.93
N GLY A 170 13.81 15.84 0.74
CA GLY A 170 14.25 14.45 0.73
C GLY A 170 14.10 13.74 2.06
N ALA A 171 14.27 14.42 3.19
CA ALA A 171 14.07 13.84 4.50
C ALA A 171 12.58 13.54 4.77
N ILE A 172 11.68 14.44 4.37
CA ILE A 172 10.22 14.21 4.47
C ILE A 172 9.82 13.06 3.54
N PHE A 173 10.31 13.06 2.30
CA PHE A 173 10.05 11.98 1.34
C PHE A 173 10.52 10.63 1.87
N HIS A 174 11.70 10.58 2.49
CA HIS A 174 12.25 9.37 3.12
C HIS A 174 11.33 8.85 4.23
N VAL A 175 10.87 9.71 5.13
CA VAL A 175 9.96 9.33 6.22
C VAL A 175 8.63 8.79 5.70
N ILE A 176 8.04 9.41 4.67
CA ILE A 176 6.81 8.88 4.06
C ILE A 176 7.08 7.52 3.39
N THR A 177 8.26 7.33 2.81
CA THR A 177 8.65 6.11 2.10
C THR A 177 8.91 4.93 3.04
N HIS A 178 9.71 5.14 4.08
CA HIS A 178 10.23 4.08 4.94
C HIS A 178 9.63 4.07 6.35
N GLY A 179 8.89 5.11 6.72
CA GLY A 179 8.42 5.31 8.08
C GLY A 179 9.49 5.91 9.00
N LYS A 180 9.10 6.25 10.23
CA LYS A 180 10.01 6.66 11.30
C LYS A 180 9.40 6.35 12.66
N GLY A 181 10.16 5.66 13.52
CA GLY A 181 9.69 5.26 14.84
C GLY A 181 8.46 4.35 14.72
N ILE A 182 7.33 4.79 15.26
CA ILE A 182 6.04 4.07 15.21
C ILE A 182 5.25 4.33 13.92
N MET A 183 5.64 5.33 13.12
CA MET A 183 5.01 5.60 11.83
C MET A 183 5.49 4.56 10.81
N GLY A 184 4.56 3.74 10.31
CA GLY A 184 4.84 2.75 9.27
C GLY A 184 5.14 3.39 7.91
N PRO A 185 5.71 2.61 6.96
CA PRO A 185 5.97 3.08 5.61
C PRO A 185 4.66 3.24 4.81
N HIS A 186 4.52 4.35 4.09
CA HIS A 186 3.38 4.59 3.19
C HIS A 186 3.68 4.28 1.72
N ALA A 187 4.87 3.75 1.39
CA ALA A 187 5.26 3.48 0.00
C ALA A 187 4.35 2.46 -0.74
N SER A 188 3.61 1.62 -0.01
CA SER A 188 2.62 0.68 -0.58
C SER A 188 1.26 1.32 -0.86
N GLN A 189 0.97 2.47 -0.24
CA GLN A 189 -0.30 3.19 -0.37
C GLN A 189 -0.18 4.39 -1.30
N LEU A 190 1.00 5.02 -1.32
CA LEU A 190 1.29 6.25 -2.06
C LEU A 190 2.38 6.00 -3.09
N ASN A 191 2.09 6.35 -4.34
CA ASN A 191 3.09 6.37 -5.39
C ASN A 191 4.09 7.55 -5.17
N LYS A 192 5.16 7.63 -5.96
CA LYS A 192 6.21 8.64 -5.75
C LYS A 192 5.75 10.06 -6.10
N ASP A 193 4.90 10.21 -7.10
CA ASP A 193 4.31 11.51 -7.48
C ASP A 193 3.41 12.05 -6.35
N GLU A 194 2.56 11.21 -5.78
CA GLU A 194 1.73 11.54 -4.62
C GLU A 194 2.56 11.89 -3.38
N ARG A 195 3.67 11.18 -3.14
CA ARG A 195 4.60 11.51 -2.06
C ARG A 195 5.24 12.88 -2.24
N TRP A 196 5.61 13.27 -3.46
CA TRP A 196 6.16 14.59 -3.71
C TRP A 196 5.12 15.71 -3.54
N LYS A 197 3.88 15.49 -3.99
CA LYS A 197 2.75 16.40 -3.71
C LYS A 197 2.55 16.61 -2.20
N LEU A 198 2.60 15.53 -1.43
CA LEU A 198 2.55 15.59 0.04
C LEU A 198 3.73 16.36 0.64
N VAL A 199 4.95 16.11 0.17
CA VAL A 199 6.15 16.82 0.63
C VAL A 199 5.99 18.32 0.41
N GLU A 200 5.54 18.74 -0.79
CA GLU A 200 5.34 20.15 -1.09
C GLU A 200 4.30 20.78 -0.15
N TYR A 201 3.14 20.14 0.03
CA TYR A 201 2.11 20.62 0.97
C TYR A 201 2.62 20.73 2.41
N ILE A 202 3.33 19.72 2.91
CA ILE A 202 3.87 19.74 4.28
C ILE A 202 4.87 20.89 4.44
N ARG A 203 5.72 21.13 3.45
CA ARG A 203 6.73 22.19 3.51
C ARG A 203 6.13 23.58 3.42
N THR A 204 5.20 23.80 2.50
CA THR A 204 4.66 25.13 2.18
C THR A 204 3.53 25.53 3.12
N ASP A 205 2.52 24.69 3.31
CA ASP A 205 1.32 25.06 4.08
C ASP A 205 1.47 24.78 5.58
N LEU A 206 2.04 23.63 5.96
CA LEU A 206 2.19 23.25 7.37
C LEU A 206 3.42 23.90 8.00
N LYS A 207 4.61 23.70 7.42
CA LYS A 207 5.87 24.24 7.93
C LYS A 207 6.15 25.68 7.52
N LYS A 208 5.50 26.21 6.48
CA LYS A 208 5.74 27.56 5.93
C LYS A 208 7.21 27.85 5.66
N LEU A 209 7.91 26.85 5.13
CA LEU A 209 9.32 26.98 4.75
C LEU A 209 9.45 27.76 3.45
N PRO A 210 10.59 28.45 3.24
CA PRO A 210 10.94 28.97 1.93
C PRO A 210 10.92 27.85 0.88
N ILE A 211 10.54 28.23 -0.34
CA ILE A 211 10.58 27.34 -1.51
C ILE A 211 12.01 26.80 -1.61
N GLU A 212 12.13 25.47 -1.63
CA GLU A 212 13.43 24.84 -1.80
C GLU A 212 13.87 25.07 -3.25
N ASN A 213 15.01 25.73 -3.43
CA ASN A 213 15.59 25.83 -4.76
C ASN A 213 16.02 24.41 -5.17
N PRO A 214 15.46 23.86 -6.25
CA PRO A 214 15.89 22.56 -6.75
C PRO A 214 17.39 22.66 -7.03
N ILE A 215 18.15 21.69 -6.54
CA ILE A 215 19.58 21.61 -6.82
C ILE A 215 19.69 21.63 -8.36
N ASN A 216 20.43 22.60 -8.89
CA ASN A 216 20.83 22.57 -10.29
C ASN A 216 21.50 21.22 -10.52
N ASN A 217 20.87 20.34 -11.29
CA ASN A 217 21.37 19.00 -11.61
C ASN A 217 22.58 19.05 -12.56
N ASN A 218 23.58 19.87 -12.24
CA ASN A 218 24.95 19.73 -12.72
C ASN A 218 25.70 18.59 -11.99
N HIS A 219 24.97 17.59 -11.49
CA HIS A 219 25.57 16.36 -10.95
C HIS A 219 25.56 15.25 -12.00
N ILE A 220 26.20 15.54 -13.13
CA ILE A 220 27.10 14.54 -13.73
C ILE A 220 28.44 14.80 -13.04
N ASP A 221 28.68 14.08 -11.95
CA ASP A 221 30.02 13.69 -11.45
C ASP A 221 29.87 12.84 -10.18
N ALA A 222 28.96 11.86 -10.23
CA ALA A 222 29.04 10.68 -9.36
C ALA A 222 30.06 9.65 -9.91
N GLN A 223 30.96 10.09 -10.79
CA GLN A 223 32.07 9.29 -11.31
C GLN A 223 33.39 9.54 -10.56
N GLN A 224 33.50 10.56 -9.70
CA GLN A 224 34.80 10.99 -9.16
C GLN A 224 35.16 10.48 -7.74
N SER A 225 34.46 9.46 -7.23
CA SER A 225 34.87 8.78 -5.98
C SER A 225 34.92 7.25 -6.08
N VAL A 226 34.87 6.68 -7.29
CA VAL A 226 35.09 5.23 -7.51
C VAL A 226 36.54 4.93 -7.91
N ASP A 227 37.32 5.95 -8.27
CA ASP A 227 38.75 5.81 -8.53
C ASP A 227 39.51 6.11 -7.23
N ASN A 228 39.82 5.05 -6.46
CA ASN A 228 41.02 4.90 -5.59
C ASN A 228 40.90 3.82 -4.49
N ASN A 229 40.03 2.82 -4.65
CA ASN A 229 40.17 1.58 -3.87
C ASN A 229 39.93 0.38 -4.78
N THR A 230 41.03 -0.17 -5.30
CA THR A 230 41.09 -1.50 -5.88
C THR A 230 40.62 -2.53 -4.87
N VAL A 231 39.35 -2.94 -4.97
CA VAL A 231 38.89 -4.22 -4.43
C VAL A 231 39.08 -5.23 -5.56
N SER A 232 40.14 -6.02 -5.43
CA SER A 232 40.36 -7.23 -6.22
C SER A 232 39.15 -8.15 -6.10
N MET A 233 38.54 -8.49 -7.23
CA MET A 233 37.56 -9.57 -7.29
C MET A 233 38.27 -10.91 -7.01
N PRO A 234 37.75 -11.78 -6.13
CA PRO A 234 38.26 -13.13 -6.02
C PRO A 234 37.89 -13.93 -7.28
N ASN A 235 38.90 -14.57 -7.88
CA ASN A 235 38.76 -15.49 -9.01
C ASN A 235 37.83 -16.65 -8.63
N ASN A 236 36.81 -16.87 -9.46
CA ASN A 236 35.99 -18.07 -9.41
C ASN A 236 36.75 -19.23 -10.07
N GLU A 237 37.49 -20.00 -9.26
CA GLU A 237 38.01 -21.29 -9.65
C GLU A 237 37.21 -22.42 -8.97
N ASN A 238 36.70 -23.31 -9.81
CA ASN A 238 36.39 -24.73 -9.56
C ASN A 238 35.23 -25.08 -8.62
N ILE A 239 34.07 -25.33 -9.21
CA ILE A 239 33.22 -26.45 -8.80
C ILE A 239 33.09 -27.39 -10.01
N ASN A 240 33.97 -28.39 -10.03
CA ASN A 240 33.91 -29.54 -10.89
C ASN A 240 32.96 -30.55 -10.22
N THR A 241 31.85 -30.90 -10.87
CA THR A 241 30.94 -31.96 -10.41
C THR A 241 31.23 -33.25 -11.19
N ASN A 242 31.78 -34.24 -10.50
CA ASN A 242 31.50 -35.66 -10.78
C ASN A 242 30.09 -36.00 -10.28
#